data_AF-A0A3N5ZRN6-F1
#
_entry.id   AF-A0A3N5ZRN6-F1
#
_cell.length_a   1.000
_cell.length_b   1.000
_cell.length_c   1.000
_cell.angle_alpha   90.00
_cell.angle_beta   90.00
_cell.angle_gamma   90.00
#
_symmetry.space_group_name_H-M   'P 1'
#
loop_
_entity.id
_entity.type
_entity.pdbx_description
1 polymer ?
#
loop_
_entity_poly.entity_id
_entity_poly.type
_entity_poly.pdbx_seq_one_letter_code
_entity_poly.pdbx_strand_id
1 'polypeptide(L)' 'MEAKNPGKLTEDELAVYEFALRDEFNGMHIPPEKQEYYLEKILKSNEECILHLRKKGAIAISREVVTEDNIFGA' A
#
# COMPACT_ATOMS: atom_id res chain seq x y z
N MET A 1 -31.32 -4.60 -0.49
CA MET A 1 -30.08 -4.62 -1.30
C MET A 1 -28.97 -4.23 -0.35
N GLU A 2 -28.19 -5.21 0.11
CA GLU A 2 -27.08 -4.96 1.03
C GLU A 2 -26.03 -4.09 0.34
N ALA A 3 -25.53 -3.10 1.07
CA ALA A 3 -24.53 -2.17 0.60
C ALA A 3 -23.30 -2.95 0.11
N LYS A 4 -23.05 -2.89 -1.20
CA LYS A 4 -21.83 -3.40 -1.82
C LYS A 4 -20.64 -2.63 -1.22
N ASN A 5 -19.90 -3.29 -0.34
CA ASN A 5 -18.58 -2.90 0.18
C ASN A 5 -18.54 -1.50 0.87
N PRO A 6 -18.36 -1.42 2.20
CA PRO A 6 -18.39 -0.15 2.96
C PRO A 6 -17.24 0.82 2.64
N GLY A 7 -16.47 0.58 1.57
CA GLY A 7 -15.30 1.36 1.17
C GLY A 7 -14.06 1.10 2.02
N LYS A 8 -14.22 0.40 3.16
CA LYS A 8 -13.16 0.06 4.11
C LYS A 8 -12.81 -1.42 4.00
N LEU A 9 -11.52 -1.71 4.01
CA LEU A 9 -11.02 -3.07 4.11
C LEU A 9 -11.35 -3.63 5.50
N THR A 10 -11.66 -4.92 5.58
CA THR A 10 -11.68 -5.64 6.86
C THR A 10 -10.25 -5.82 7.39
N GLU A 11 -10.11 -6.23 8.66
CA GLU A 11 -8.80 -6.53 9.24
C GLU A 11 -8.07 -7.64 8.46
N ASP A 12 -8.79 -8.68 8.04
CA ASP A 12 -8.22 -9.78 7.24
C ASP A 12 -7.77 -9.29 5.85
N GLU A 13 -8.58 -8.45 5.19
CA GLU A 13 -8.23 -7.87 3.89
C GLU A 13 -7.01 -6.93 4.01
N LEU A 14 -6.92 -6.18 5.11
CA LEU A 14 -5.78 -5.33 5.42
C LEU A 14 -4.51 -6.18 5.61
N ALA A 15 -4.60 -7.28 6.37
CA ALA A 15 -3.48 -8.17 6.64
C ALA A 15 -2.94 -8.84 5.36
N VAL A 16 -3.84 -9.29 4.46
CA VAL A 16 -3.45 -9.82 3.14
C VAL A 16 -2.75 -8.75 2.31
N TYR A 17 -3.23 -7.51 2.38
CA TYR A 17 -2.64 -6.39 1.64
C TYR A 17 -1.25 -5.99 2.17
N GLU A 18 -1.08 -5.94 3.49
CA GLU A 18 0.22 -5.71 4.14
C GLU A 18 1.22 -6.81 3.80
N PHE A 19 0.80 -8.07 3.82
CA PHE A 19 1.64 -9.21 3.44
C PHE A 19 2.17 -9.07 2.01
N ALA A 20 1.30 -8.76 1.05
CA ALA A 20 1.69 -8.57 -0.34
C ALA A 20 2.70 -7.43 -0.51
N LEU A 21 2.52 -6.31 0.20
CA LEU A 21 3.48 -5.20 0.16
C LEU A 21 4.84 -5.57 0.75
N ARG A 22 4.86 -6.32 1.85
CA ARG A 22 6.12 -6.81 2.46
C ARG A 22 6.87 -7.76 1.54
N ASP A 23 6.18 -8.69 0.90
CA ASP A 23 6.80 -9.62 -0.05
C ASP A 23 7.46 -8.87 -1.22
N GLU A 24 6.77 -7.87 -1.75
CA GLU A 24 7.31 -6.99 -2.79
C GLU A 24 8.51 -6.17 -2.31
N PHE A 25 8.43 -5.57 -1.12
CA PHE A 25 9.55 -4.84 -0.54
C PHE A 25 10.78 -5.72 -0.32
N ASN A 26 10.57 -6.99 0.07
CA ASN A 26 11.64 -7.98 0.16
C ASN A 26 12.23 -8.28 -1.23
N GLY A 27 11.39 -8.47 -2.25
CA GLY A 27 11.82 -8.68 -3.63
C GLY A 27 12.59 -7.48 -4.21
N MET A 28 12.33 -6.28 -3.71
CA MET A 28 13.04 -5.04 -4.05
C MET A 28 14.29 -4.77 -3.19
N HIS A 29 14.62 -5.67 -2.26
CA HIS A 29 15.74 -5.52 -1.32
C HIS A 29 15.67 -4.26 -0.45
N ILE A 30 14.45 -3.83 -0.09
CA ILE A 30 14.26 -2.71 0.83
C ILE A 30 14.58 -3.19 2.25
N PRO A 31 15.42 -2.46 3.01
CA PRO A 31 15.74 -2.83 4.39
C PRO A 31 14.49 -2.87 5.29
N PRO A 32 14.34 -3.88 6.18
CA PRO A 32 13.15 -4.03 7.03
C PRO A 32 12.76 -2.76 7.79
N GLU A 33 13.73 -1.99 8.26
CA GLU A 33 13.52 -0.73 8.98
C GLU A 33 12.85 0.36 8.12
N LYS A 34 13.01 0.31 6.79
CA LYS A 34 12.34 1.20 5.85
C LYS A 34 10.99 0.66 5.39
N GLN A 35 10.80 -0.66 5.42
CA GLN A 35 9.54 -1.28 5.01
C GLN A 35 8.37 -0.81 5.90
N GLU A 36 8.59 -0.71 7.22
CA GLU A 36 7.54 -0.22 8.12
C GLU A 36 7.16 1.23 7.85
N TYR A 37 8.15 2.08 7.60
CA TYR A 37 7.91 3.47 7.22
C TYR A 37 7.04 3.57 5.95
N TYR A 38 7.32 2.75 4.93
CA TYR A 38 6.55 2.75 3.69
C TYR A 38 5.16 2.14 3.85
N LEU A 39 5.01 1.05 4.62
CA LEU A 39 3.71 0.47 4.95
C LEU A 39 2.84 1.48 5.67
N GLU A 40 3.36 2.12 6.71
CA GLU A 40 2.63 3.12 7.49
C GLU A 40 2.16 4.28 6.58
N LYS A 41 3.02 4.74 5.67
CA LYS A 41 2.68 5.78 4.70
C LYS A 41 1.52 5.36 3.80
N ILE A 42 1.59 4.18 3.20
CA ILE A 42 0.55 3.64 2.32
C ILE A 42 -0.78 3.50 3.07
N LEU A 43 -0.77 2.92 4.27
CA LEU A 43 -1.98 2.64 5.04
C LEU A 43 -2.66 3.91 5.59
N LYS A 44 -1.89 4.95 5.88
CA LYS A 44 -2.41 6.25 6.36
C LYS A 44 -2.70 7.25 5.24
N SER A 45 -2.52 6.84 3.99
CA SER A 45 -2.75 7.71 2.83
C SER A 45 -4.22 8.06 2.64
N ASN A 46 -4.47 9.21 2.00
CA ASN A 46 -5.83 9.65 1.68
C ASN A 46 -6.51 8.71 0.66
N GLU A 47 -7.83 8.83 0.52
CA GLU A 47 -8.63 7.95 -0.32
C GLU A 47 -8.23 7.97 -1.80
N GLU A 48 -7.80 9.12 -2.34
CA GLU A 48 -7.31 9.24 -3.72
C GLU A 48 -6.05 8.40 -3.94
N CYS A 49 -5.09 8.50 -3.03
CA CYS A 49 -3.90 7.66 -3.02
C CYS A 49 -4.28 6.18 -2.91
N ILE A 50 -5.19 5.79 -2.00
CA ILE A 50 -5.70 4.41 -1.87
C ILE A 50 -6.40 3.91 -3.16
N LEU A 51 -7.13 4.77 -3.87
CA LEU A 51 -7.75 4.41 -5.14
C LEU A 51 -6.72 4.22 -6.25
N HIS A 52 -5.70 5.07 -6.30
CA HIS A 52 -4.58 4.92 -7.22
C HIS A 52 -3.82 3.61 -6.97
N LEU A 53 -3.56 3.32 -5.70
CA LEU A 53 -2.99 2.07 -5.21
C LEU A 53 -3.76 0.84 -5.74
N ARG A 54 -5.08 0.79 -5.52
CA ARG A 54 -5.93 -0.31 -5.98
C ARG A 54 -5.89 -0.53 -7.50
N LYS A 55 -5.79 0.54 -8.29
CA LYS A 55 -5.71 0.46 -9.77
C LYS A 55 -4.39 -0.13 -10.27
N LYS A 56 -3.31 0.05 -9.51
CA LYS A 56 -1.94 -0.28 -9.93
C LYS A 56 -1.47 -1.65 -9.40
N GLY A 57 -2.08 -2.18 -8.34
CA GLY A 57 -1.69 -3.45 -7.71
C GLY A 57 -0.39 -3.32 -6.88
N ALA A 58 -0.23 -4.18 -5.87
CA ALA A 58 0.79 -4.02 -4.81
C ALA A 58 2.24 -3.83 -5.31
N ILE A 59 2.60 -4.48 -6.41
CA ILE A 59 3.94 -4.42 -7.04
C ILE A 59 4.26 -3.03 -7.60
N ALA A 60 3.31 -2.41 -8.29
CA ALA A 60 3.54 -1.11 -8.90
C ALA A 60 3.54 0.00 -7.83
N ILE A 61 2.77 -0.20 -6.77
CA ILE A 61 2.69 0.68 -5.60
C ILE A 61 4.02 0.78 -4.88
N SER A 62 4.60 -0.37 -4.52
CA SER A 62 5.85 -0.43 -3.75
C SER A 62 6.95 0.34 -4.50
N ARG A 63 6.96 0.25 -5.83
CA ARG A 63 7.85 1.00 -6.73
C ARG A 63 7.58 2.51 -6.73
N GLU A 64 6.33 2.95 -6.78
CA GLU A 64 6.01 4.40 -6.77
C GLU A 64 6.34 5.05 -5.41
N VAL A 65 6.25 4.32 -4.31
CA VAL A 65 6.61 4.84 -2.97
C VAL A 65 8.12 5.06 -2.81
N VAL A 66 8.95 4.26 -3.48
CA VAL A 66 10.42 4.39 -3.40
C VAL A 66 11.02 5.38 -4.40
N THR A 67 10.24 5.90 -5.35
CA THR A 67 10.71 6.91 -6.30
C THR A 67 10.77 8.31 -5.69
N GLU A 68 11.67 9.15 -6.20
CA GLU A 68 11.86 10.53 -5.72
C GLU A 68 10.59 11.39 -5.89
N ASP A 69 9.83 11.17 -6.98
CA ASP A 69 8.58 11.87 -7.28
C ASP A 69 7.35 11.22 -6.61
N ASN A 70 7.48 10.63 -5.41
CA ASN A 70 6.39 9.85 -4.83
C ASN A 70 5.13 10.70 -4.64
N ILE A 71 4.01 10.17 -5.13
CA ILE A 71 2.68 10.78 -5.04
C ILE A 71 2.13 10.82 -3.60
N PHE A 72 2.81 10.16 -2.66
CA PHE A 72 2.40 10.06 -1.26
C PHE A 72 2.90 11.24 -0.41
N GLY A 73 3.64 12.20 -0.99
CA GLY A 73 4.20 13.37 -0.30
C GLY A 73 5.25 12.97 0.73
N ALA A 74 6.53 13.07 0.39
CA ALA A 74 7.62 12.88 1.36
C ALA A 74 7.64 14.00 2.42
#